data_AF-A0A964ERU8-F1
#
_entry.id   AF-A0A964ERU8-F1
#
_cell.length_a   1.000
_cell.length_b   1.000
_cell.length_c   1.000
_cell.angle_alpha   90.00
_cell.angle_beta   90.00
_cell.angle_gamma   90.00
#
_symmetry.space_group_name_H-M   'P 1'
#
loop_
_entity.id
_entity.type
_entity.pdbx_description
1 polymer ?
#
loop_
_entity_poly.entity_id
_entity_poly.type
_entity_poly.pdbx_seq_one_letter_code
_entity_poly.pdbx_strand_id
1 'polypeptide(L)'
;MRPSTFGRLQVRFALAAMAVYVAVSFRVGAVFPFYDFPMFSQMTESRGRTYVRDLAGAEHAVADFDRWWCPRLEAALATERPCGLPQTWVHDEMMGVGNVATWLRSHAADRPTGEPVELLLRVWRAAADGGAPVVTDCSIMHCKAHRITQKSGT
;
A
#
# COMPACT_ATOMS: atom_id res chain seq x y z
N MET A 1 31.60 -25.53 45.08
CA MET A 1 30.91 -26.54 44.23
C MET A 1 31.65 -26.63 42.90
N ARG A 2 32.26 -27.78 42.56
CA ARG A 2 32.95 -27.98 41.28
C ARG A 2 31.91 -28.19 40.19
N PRO A 3 31.87 -27.39 39.10
CA PRO A 3 30.95 -27.63 38.01
C PRO A 3 31.26 -29.00 37.40
N SER A 4 30.24 -29.85 37.32
CA SER A 4 30.32 -31.21 36.78
C SER A 4 30.93 -31.16 35.38
N THR A 5 31.81 -32.11 35.09
CA THR A 5 32.48 -32.28 33.79
C THR A 5 31.47 -32.32 32.63
N PHE A 6 30.26 -32.80 32.90
CA PHE A 6 29.15 -32.84 31.95
C PHE A 6 28.65 -31.46 31.51
N GLY A 7 28.50 -30.51 32.45
CA GLY A 7 28.07 -29.14 32.12
C GLY A 7 29.09 -28.37 31.29
N ARG A 8 30.40 -28.60 31.52
CA ARG A 8 31.46 -27.96 30.72
C ARG A 8 31.50 -28.46 29.28
N LEU A 9 31.17 -29.74 29.07
CA LEU A 9 31.12 -30.34 27.74
C LEU A 9 29.95 -29.77 26.93
N GLN A 10 28.78 -29.62 27.54
CA GLN A 10 27.59 -29.06 26.90
C GLN A 10 27.80 -27.59 26.48
N VAL A 11 28.39 -26.77 27.35
CA VAL A 11 28.69 -25.36 27.03
C VAL A 11 29.68 -25.25 25.87
N ARG A 12 30.72 -26.09 25.85
CA ARG A 12 31.69 -26.11 24.74
C ARG A 12 31.04 -26.51 23.43
N PHE A 13 30.13 -27.48 23.45
CA PHE A 13 29.40 -27.90 22.25
C PHE A 13 28.46 -26.80 21.75
N ALA A 14 27.72 -26.15 22.65
CA ALA A 14 26.83 -25.04 22.29
C ALA A 14 27.61 -23.87 21.68
N LEU A 15 28.77 -23.51 22.26
CA LEU A 15 29.63 -22.45 21.73
C LEU A 15 30.22 -22.82 20.36
N ALA A 16 30.63 -24.08 20.18
CA ALA A 16 31.13 -24.56 18.88
C ALA A 16 30.03 -24.53 17.81
N ALA A 17 28.81 -24.99 18.13
CA ALA A 17 27.67 -24.93 17.23
C ALA A 17 27.31 -23.48 16.85
N MET A 18 27.34 -22.56 17.83
CA MET A 18 27.09 -21.14 17.59
C MET A 18 28.19 -20.51 16.72
N ALA A 19 29.46 -20.84 16.96
CA ALA A 19 30.57 -20.35 16.14
C ALA A 19 30.52 -20.87 14.70
N VAL A 20 30.18 -22.16 14.51
CA VAL A 20 29.96 -22.75 13.17
C VAL A 20 28.80 -22.05 12.47
N TYR A 21 27.68 -21.85 13.18
CA TYR A 21 26.54 -21.12 12.64
C TYR A 21 26.96 -19.72 12.18
N VAL A 22 27.64 -18.95 13.04
CA VAL A 22 28.08 -17.58 12.72
C VAL A 22 29.04 -17.57 11.53
N ALA A 23 30.01 -18.47 11.48
CA ALA A 23 30.96 -18.56 10.38
C ALA A 23 30.27 -18.91 9.04
N VAL A 24 29.31 -19.84 9.06
CA VAL A 24 28.51 -20.18 7.87
C VAL A 24 27.67 -18.99 7.45
N SER A 25 26.99 -18.33 8.39
CA SER A 25 26.19 -17.11 8.18
C SER A 25 26.98 -16.00 7.48
N PHE A 26 28.19 -15.69 7.96
CA PHE A 26 29.04 -14.70 7.29
C PHE A 26 29.48 -15.14 5.90
N ARG A 27 29.75 -16.45 5.70
CA ARG A 27 30.17 -16.97 4.39
C ARG A 27 29.05 -16.95 3.34
N VAL A 28 27.79 -17.10 3.76
CA VAL A 28 26.63 -17.01 2.86
C VAL A 28 26.02 -15.60 2.80
N GLY A 29 26.64 -14.60 3.44
CA GLY A 29 26.15 -13.22 3.48
C GLY A 29 24.89 -13.01 4.34
N ALA A 30 24.49 -14.00 5.13
CA ALA A 30 23.33 -13.96 6.00
C ALA A 30 23.74 -13.60 7.43
N VAL A 31 24.04 -12.33 7.67
CA VAL A 31 24.18 -11.81 9.04
C VAL A 31 22.79 -11.84 9.69
N PHE A 32 22.62 -12.62 10.77
CA PHE A 32 21.44 -12.79 11.64
C PHE A 32 20.54 -11.53 11.84
N PRO A 33 19.27 -11.71 12.30
CA PRO A 33 18.07 -12.16 11.60
C PRO A 33 17.31 -10.96 10.98
N PHE A 34 17.97 -10.09 10.24
CA PHE A 34 17.27 -9.35 9.20
C PHE A 34 17.48 -10.16 7.93
N TYR A 35 16.71 -11.24 7.81
CA TYR A 35 16.40 -11.71 6.47
C TYR A 35 15.80 -10.50 5.76
N ASP A 36 16.57 -9.88 4.87
CA ASP A 36 16.03 -9.44 3.61
C ASP A 36 15.51 -10.70 2.92
N PHE A 37 14.36 -11.20 3.39
CA PHE A 37 13.59 -12.10 2.58
C PHE A 37 13.36 -11.30 1.30
N PRO A 38 13.83 -11.75 0.12
CA PRO A 38 13.45 -11.09 -1.12
C PRO A 38 11.92 -11.04 -1.28
N MET A 39 11.17 -11.87 -0.55
CA MET A 39 9.72 -11.76 -0.41
C MET A 39 9.24 -10.44 0.24
N PHE A 40 10.03 -9.81 1.11
CA PHE A 40 9.73 -8.52 1.76
C PHE A 40 10.61 -7.36 1.24
N SER A 41 11.80 -7.61 0.69
CA SER A 41 12.70 -6.56 0.18
C SER A 41 12.66 -6.36 -1.34
N GLN A 42 12.06 -7.28 -2.11
CA GLN A 42 11.76 -7.06 -3.55
C GLN A 42 10.36 -6.50 -3.79
N MET A 43 9.58 -6.25 -2.73
CA MET A 43 8.49 -5.29 -2.87
C MET A 43 9.16 -3.94 -3.04
N THR A 44 9.18 -3.46 -4.28
CA THR A 44 9.35 -2.04 -4.55
C THR A 44 8.08 -1.39 -3.99
N GLU A 45 8.07 -1.17 -2.66
CA GLU A 45 6.87 -0.90 -1.86
C GLU A 45 6.23 0.41 -2.30
N SER A 46 5.36 0.32 -3.30
CA SER A 46 4.48 1.41 -3.63
C SER A 46 3.20 1.24 -2.84
N ARG A 47 2.89 2.19 -1.97
CA ARG A 47 1.59 2.26 -1.29
C ARG A 47 0.70 3.17 -2.11
N GLY A 48 -0.59 2.86 -2.16
CA GLY A 48 -1.54 3.67 -2.91
C GLY A 48 -2.81 3.95 -2.13
N ARG A 49 -3.37 5.14 -2.33
CA ARG A 49 -4.67 5.53 -1.79
C ARG A 49 -5.46 6.25 -2.85
N THR A 50 -6.70 5.85 -3.03
CA THR A 50 -7.65 6.59 -3.85
C THR A 50 -8.28 7.72 -3.05
N TYR A 51 -8.47 8.86 -3.70
CA TYR A 51 -9.08 10.02 -3.07
C TYR A 51 -9.77 10.89 -4.12
N VAL A 52 -10.52 11.89 -3.65
CA VAL A 52 -11.30 12.79 -4.49
C VAL A 52 -10.73 14.18 -4.39
N ARG A 53 -10.56 14.86 -5.52
CA ARG A 53 -10.29 16.28 -5.59
C ARG A 53 -11.52 17.01 -6.11
N ASP A 54 -11.98 18.00 -5.36
CA ASP A 54 -13.10 18.86 -5.79
C ASP A 54 -12.63 20.00 -6.71
N LEU A 55 -13.57 20.81 -7.21
CA LEU A 55 -13.26 21.97 -8.05
C LEU A 55 -12.41 23.04 -7.36
N ALA A 56 -12.47 23.11 -6.03
CA ALA A 56 -11.65 24.04 -5.25
C ALA A 56 -10.21 23.49 -5.05
N GLY A 57 -9.94 22.27 -5.51
CA GLY A 57 -8.66 21.60 -5.35
C GLY A 57 -8.49 20.92 -3.99
N ALA A 58 -9.53 20.90 -3.15
CA ALA A 58 -9.45 20.26 -1.84
C ALA A 58 -9.57 18.74 -1.97
N GLU A 59 -8.84 18.03 -1.10
CA GLU A 59 -8.78 16.57 -1.06
C GLU A 59 -9.76 16.01 -0.04
N HIS A 60 -10.49 14.97 -0.44
CA HIS A 60 -11.53 14.34 0.37
C HIS A 60 -11.46 12.81 0.22
N ALA A 61 -12.04 12.08 1.18
CA ALA A 61 -12.17 10.64 1.03
C ALA A 61 -13.25 10.31 0.00
N VAL A 62 -13.09 9.19 -0.72
CA VAL A 62 -14.13 8.68 -1.63
C VAL A 62 -15.45 8.42 -0.89
N ALA A 63 -15.35 8.00 0.38
CA ALA A 63 -16.49 7.75 1.25
C ALA A 63 -17.25 9.01 1.68
N ASP A 64 -16.71 10.21 1.47
CA ASP A 64 -17.39 11.48 1.77
C ASP A 64 -18.41 11.87 0.68
N PHE A 65 -18.55 11.05 -0.36
CA PHE A 65 -19.44 11.30 -1.48
C PHE A 65 -20.33 10.08 -1.80
N ASP A 66 -21.52 10.38 -2.29
CA ASP A 66 -22.53 9.41 -2.75
C ASP A 66 -23.09 9.81 -4.12
N ARG A 67 -23.95 8.98 -4.71
CA ARG A 67 -24.63 9.23 -5.99
C ARG A 67 -23.66 9.54 -7.12
N TRP A 68 -22.68 8.66 -7.26
CA TRP A 68 -21.59 8.74 -8.20
C TRP A 68 -22.07 8.53 -9.64
N TRP A 69 -21.73 9.45 -10.53
CA TRP A 69 -21.90 9.31 -11.96
C TRP A 69 -20.55 9.41 -12.67
N CYS A 70 -20.06 8.27 -13.14
CA CYS A 70 -18.77 8.13 -13.82
C CYS A 70 -18.99 7.51 -15.22
N PRO A 71 -19.00 8.31 -16.30
CA PRO A 71 -19.48 7.87 -17.62
C PRO A 71 -18.65 6.75 -18.28
N ARG A 72 -17.44 6.49 -17.78
CA ARG A 72 -16.50 5.50 -18.33
C ARG A 72 -15.87 4.64 -17.24
N LEU A 73 -16.60 4.35 -16.16
CA LEU A 73 -16.08 3.59 -15.01
C LEU A 73 -15.47 2.25 -15.46
N GLU A 74 -16.20 1.43 -16.19
CA GLU A 74 -15.73 0.11 -16.64
C GLU A 74 -14.51 0.20 -17.58
N ALA A 75 -14.51 1.17 -18.50
CA ALA A 75 -13.37 1.40 -19.37
C ALA A 75 -12.14 1.85 -18.58
N ALA A 76 -12.26 2.78 -17.64
CA ALA A 76 -11.13 3.24 -16.83
C ALA A 76 -10.60 2.19 -15.83
N LEU A 77 -11.41 1.17 -15.50
CA LEU A 77 -10.97 0.04 -14.68
C LEU A 77 -10.31 -1.07 -15.51
N ALA A 78 -10.80 -1.29 -16.74
CA ALA A 78 -10.24 -2.28 -17.67
C ALA A 78 -8.97 -1.77 -18.37
N THR A 79 -8.92 -0.47 -18.63
CA THR A 79 -7.81 0.20 -19.31
C THR A 79 -6.90 0.79 -18.25
N GLU A 80 -5.72 0.18 -18.11
CA GLU A 80 -4.51 0.83 -17.61
C GLU A 80 -4.41 1.12 -16.11
N ARG A 81 -3.58 0.31 -15.46
CA ARG A 81 -2.48 0.74 -14.57
C ARG A 81 -2.45 2.26 -14.32
N PRO A 82 -3.23 2.79 -13.35
CA PRO A 82 -3.08 4.18 -12.98
C PRO A 82 -1.61 4.43 -12.62
N CYS A 83 -1.03 5.51 -13.15
CA CYS A 83 0.41 5.83 -13.06
C CYS A 83 1.39 4.95 -13.87
N GLY A 84 0.92 4.09 -14.78
CA GLY A 84 1.80 3.15 -15.50
C GLY A 84 2.39 2.05 -14.62
N LEU A 85 1.93 1.93 -13.36
CA LEU A 85 2.43 0.97 -12.38
C LEU A 85 1.79 -0.40 -12.58
N PRO A 86 2.55 -1.51 -12.51
CA PRO A 86 1.95 -2.84 -12.51
C PRO A 86 0.96 -2.96 -11.33
N GLN A 87 -0.23 -3.52 -11.56
CA GLN A 87 -1.26 -3.64 -10.51
C GLN A 87 -0.78 -4.42 -9.27
N THR A 88 0.23 -5.27 -9.43
CA THR A 88 0.85 -6.05 -8.35
C THR A 88 1.70 -5.23 -7.39
N TRP A 89 1.94 -3.94 -7.67
CA TRP A 89 2.89 -3.10 -6.92
C TRP A 89 2.21 -2.20 -5.89
N VAL A 90 0.89 -2.04 -5.95
CA VAL A 90 0.14 -1.16 -5.04
C VAL A 90 -0.50 -2.01 -3.96
N HIS A 91 0.15 -2.09 -2.80
CA HIS A 91 -0.50 -2.68 -1.62
C HIS A 91 -1.53 -1.69 -1.07
N ASP A 92 -2.78 -2.13 -1.14
CA ASP A 92 -3.97 -1.36 -0.86
C ASP A 92 -4.33 -1.46 0.62
N GLU A 93 -4.13 -0.38 1.37
CA GLU A 93 -4.36 -0.41 2.81
C GLU A 93 -5.76 0.02 3.23
N MET A 94 -6.61 0.61 2.37
CA MET A 94 -7.98 0.93 2.81
C MET A 94 -9.07 1.10 1.74
N MET A 95 -8.78 1.13 0.43
CA MET A 95 -9.77 1.13 -0.66
C MET A 95 -9.03 1.23 -2.00
N GLY A 96 -8.64 0.10 -2.53
CA GLY A 96 -7.83 0.00 -3.74
C GLY A 96 -8.70 0.20 -4.93
N VAL A 97 -8.08 0.34 -6.10
CA VAL A 97 -8.81 0.62 -7.33
C VAL A 97 -9.96 -0.39 -7.54
N GLY A 98 -9.78 -1.67 -7.18
CA GLY A 98 -10.83 -2.69 -7.21
C GLY A 98 -11.93 -2.56 -6.13
N ASN A 99 -11.57 -2.14 -4.92
CA ASN A 99 -12.54 -1.89 -3.84
C ASN A 99 -13.35 -0.61 -4.10
N VAL A 100 -12.69 0.42 -4.65
CA VAL A 100 -13.31 1.68 -5.09
C VAL A 100 -14.25 1.45 -6.24
N ALA A 101 -13.87 0.65 -7.24
CA ALA A 101 -14.77 0.28 -8.32
C ALA A 101 -16.09 -0.30 -7.80
N THR A 102 -15.99 -1.19 -6.80
CA THR A 102 -17.14 -1.83 -6.18
C THR A 102 -17.96 -0.82 -5.36
N TRP A 103 -17.30 0.06 -4.60
CA TRP A 103 -17.94 1.15 -3.87
C TRP A 103 -18.68 2.12 -4.79
N LEU A 104 -18.04 2.56 -5.87
CA LEU A 104 -18.61 3.46 -6.87
C LEU A 104 -19.82 2.82 -7.54
N ARG A 105 -19.77 1.52 -7.82
CA ARG A 105 -20.93 0.76 -8.35
C ARG A 105 -22.08 0.71 -7.35
N SER A 106 -21.83 0.47 -6.07
CA SER A 106 -22.90 0.39 -5.06
C SER A 106 -23.51 1.75 -4.70
N HIS A 107 -22.82 2.85 -5.01
CA HIS A 107 -23.26 4.23 -4.76
C HIS A 107 -23.51 5.00 -6.06
N ALA A 108 -23.74 4.30 -7.18
CA ALA A 108 -23.91 4.92 -8.48
C ALA A 108 -25.26 5.65 -8.60
N ALA A 109 -25.28 6.74 -9.39
CA ALA A 109 -26.49 7.41 -9.83
C ALA A 109 -26.79 7.08 -11.29
N ASP A 110 -28.06 6.88 -11.62
CA ASP A 110 -28.51 6.57 -12.99
C ASP A 110 -28.30 7.72 -13.99
N ARG A 111 -28.08 8.94 -13.49
CA ARG A 111 -27.97 10.16 -14.27
C ARG A 111 -26.90 11.10 -13.69
N PRO A 112 -26.34 12.03 -14.51
CA PRO A 112 -25.32 12.96 -14.04
C PRO A 112 -25.89 13.88 -12.95
N THR A 113 -25.53 13.64 -11.69
CA THR A 113 -25.98 14.43 -10.54
C THR A 113 -24.80 14.77 -9.63
N GLY A 114 -24.90 15.91 -8.94
CA GLY A 114 -23.89 16.36 -7.99
C GLY A 114 -22.85 17.30 -8.58
N GLU A 115 -21.82 17.55 -7.79
CA GLU A 115 -20.68 18.40 -8.14
C GLU A 115 -19.64 17.61 -8.94
N PRO A 116 -18.96 18.25 -9.91
CA PRO A 116 -17.88 17.59 -10.63
C PRO A 116 -16.69 17.38 -9.70
N VAL A 117 -16.14 16.17 -9.75
CA VAL A 117 -15.01 15.74 -8.93
C VAL A 117 -14.03 14.93 -9.77
N GLU A 118 -12.77 14.96 -9.38
CA GLU A 118 -11.72 14.11 -9.96
C GLU A 118 -11.39 12.98 -8.98
N LEU A 119 -11.41 11.74 -9.47
CA LEU A 119 -10.96 10.58 -8.74
C LEU A 119 -9.49 10.35 -9.05
N LEU A 120 -8.63 10.34 -8.03
CA LEU A 120 -7.19 10.18 -8.16
C LEU A 120 -6.67 8.98 -7.39
N LEU A 121 -5.55 8.43 -7.86
CA LEU A 121 -4.68 7.52 -7.11
C LEU A 121 -3.42 8.28 -6.69
N ARG A 122 -3.21 8.44 -5.38
CA ARG A 122 -1.92 8.85 -4.82
C ARG A 122 -1.07 7.61 -4.61
N VAL A 123 0.16 7.64 -5.07
CA VAL A 123 1.14 6.58 -4.87
C VAL A 123 2.36 7.14 -4.13
N TRP A 124 2.77 6.45 -3.08
CA TRP A 124 4.03 6.72 -2.37
C TRP A 124 5.02 5.63 -2.74
N ARG A 125 6.21 6.02 -3.17
CA ARG A 125 7.32 5.11 -3.46
C ARG A 125 8.53 5.48 -2.62
N ALA A 126 9.25 4.49 -2.11
CA ALA A 126 10.57 4.74 -1.54
C ALA A 126 11.48 5.41 -2.60
N ALA A 127 12.23 6.44 -2.20
CA ALA A 127 13.23 7.02 -3.07
C ALA A 127 14.42 6.07 -3.21
N ALA A 128 15.03 6.04 -4.41
CA ALA A 128 16.11 5.11 -4.74
C ALA A 128 17.39 5.33 -3.89
N ASP A 129 17.54 6.52 -3.33
CA ASP A 129 18.65 6.92 -2.47
C ASP A 129 18.34 6.76 -0.96
N GLY A 130 17.17 6.20 -0.62
CA GLY A 130 16.71 6.10 0.77
C GLY A 130 16.21 7.43 1.36
N GLY A 131 16.01 8.45 0.52
CA GLY A 131 15.46 9.75 0.90
C GLY A 131 13.94 9.74 1.15
N ALA A 132 13.36 10.95 1.16
CA ALA A 132 11.92 11.13 1.35
C ALA A 132 11.11 10.40 0.26
N PRO A 133 9.91 9.88 0.57
CA PRO A 133 9.13 9.14 -0.39
C PRO A 133 8.72 10.01 -1.58
N VAL A 134 8.80 9.43 -2.78
CA VAL A 134 8.30 10.04 -4.01
C VAL A 134 6.79 9.86 -4.04
N VAL A 135 6.06 10.97 -3.97
CA VAL A 135 4.59 10.99 -4.07
C VAL A 135 4.19 11.31 -5.51
N THR A 136 3.26 10.54 -6.06
CA THR A 136 2.74 10.75 -7.41
C THR A 136 1.23 10.65 -7.38
N ASP A 137 0.55 11.69 -7.88
CA ASP A 137 -0.90 11.70 -8.03
C ASP A 137 -1.26 11.45 -9.49
N CYS A 138 -2.14 10.47 -9.71
CA CYS A 138 -2.59 10.10 -11.04
C CYS A 138 -4.09 10.22 -11.12
N SER A 139 -4.57 11.00 -12.08
CA SER A 139 -5.99 11.06 -12.41
C SER A 139 -6.45 9.70 -12.91
N ILE A 140 -7.50 9.16 -12.29
CA ILE A 140 -8.18 7.95 -12.76
C ILE A 140 -9.28 8.36 -13.72
N MET A 141 -10.16 9.27 -13.28
CA MET A 141 -11.27 9.77 -14.09
C MET A 141 -11.94 11.01 -13.46
N HIS A 142 -12.75 11.69 -14.27
CA HIS A 142 -13.69 12.71 -13.80
C HIS A 142 -15.08 12.12 -13.64
N CYS A 143 -15.71 12.40 -12.50
CA CYS A 143 -17.06 11.99 -12.17
C CYS A 143 -17.90 13.18 -11.70
N LYS A 144 -19.19 12.94 -11.46
CA LYS A 144 -20.02 13.80 -10.62
C LYS A 144 -20.46 13.02 -9.38
N ALA A 145 -20.51 13.67 -8.22
CA ALA A 145 -20.96 13.04 -6.99
C ALA A 145 -21.55 14.08 -6.03
N HIS A 146 -22.32 13.63 -5.05
CA HIS A 146 -22.87 14.47 -4.00
C HIS A 146 -22.05 14.30 -2.72
N ARG A 147 -21.52 15.40 -2.18
CA ARG A 147 -20.91 15.37 -0.86
C ARG A 147 -21.94 14.99 0.20
N ILE A 148 -21.63 13.98 0.99
CA ILE A 148 -22.38 13.61 2.17
C ILE A 148 -22.04 14.65 3.23
N THR A 149 -23.01 15.52 3.54
CA THR A 149 -22.91 16.36 4.73
C THR A 149 -23.09 15.45 5.93
N GLN A 150 -21.99 15.10 6.61
CA GLN A 150 -22.10 14.48 7.92
C GLN A 150 -22.88 15.45 8.80
N LYS A 151 -24.11 15.08 9.17
CA LYS A 151 -24.77 15.73 10.31
C LYS A 151 -23.89 15.43 11.50
N SER A 152 -23.13 16.42 11.98
CA SER A 152 -22.49 16.36 13.29
C SER A 152 -23.59 16.02 14.29
N GLY A 153 -23.59 14.77 14.76
CA GLY A 153 -24.46 14.35 15.85
C GLY A 153 -24.07 15.13 17.10
N THR A 154 -24.90 16.11 17.46
CA THR A 154 -25.02 16.63 18.82
C THR A 154 -25.49 15.56 19.78
#